data_AF-A0A1Q3UB90-F1
#
_entry.id   AF-A0A1Q3UB90-F1
#
_cell.length_a   1.000
_cell.length_b   1.000
_cell.length_c   1.000
_cell.angle_alpha   90.00
_cell.angle_beta   90.00
_cell.angle_gamma   90.00
#
_symmetry.space_group_name_H-M   'P 1'
#
loop_
_entity.id
_entity.type
_entity.pdbx_description
1 polymer ?
#
loop_
_entity_poly.entity_id
_entity_poly.type
_entity_poly.pdbx_seq_one_letter_code
_entity_poly.pdbx_strand_id
1 'polypeptide(L)'
;MIRLSQKFRDQLWWLIITVDYNYSRICIADHDLTDETLTLWLEDKQDFKNSLDECLRMDLPIKAFAKLIKTENLNSYEGQRLHPNKQYAYRARIQINEPITWYKTDASLMEQQWAREAMLKAVLTQLVETEAAADRGW
;
A
#
# COMPACT_ATOMS: atom_id res chain seq x y z
N MET A 1 1.65 -11.04 -3.45
CA MET A 1 3.09 -10.74 -3.52
C MET A 1 3.32 -9.83 -4.70
N ILE A 2 3.83 -8.63 -4.43
CA ILE A 2 4.18 -7.61 -5.42
C ILE A 2 5.55 -8.01 -5.98
N ARG A 3 5.69 -8.07 -7.31
CA ARG A 3 7.00 -8.38 -7.91
C ARG A 3 7.86 -7.13 -7.87
N LEU A 4 8.86 -7.13 -6.99
CA LEU A 4 9.86 -6.06 -6.88
C LEU A 4 11.12 -6.47 -7.65
N SER A 5 11.70 -5.54 -8.41
CA SER A 5 13.00 -5.77 -9.05
C SER A 5 14.10 -5.84 -7.99
N GLN A 6 15.20 -6.58 -8.26
CA GLN A 6 16.32 -6.64 -7.32
C GLN A 6 16.89 -5.24 -7.04
N LYS A 7 17.10 -4.44 -8.09
CA LYS A 7 17.56 -3.05 -7.97
C LYS A 7 16.70 -2.24 -6.99
N PHE A 8 15.38 -2.32 -7.10
CA PHE A 8 14.50 -1.60 -6.18
C PHE A 8 14.58 -2.14 -4.75
N ARG A 9 14.67 -3.47 -4.58
CA ARG A 9 14.88 -4.07 -3.25
C ARG A 9 16.15 -3.55 -2.59
N ASP A 10 17.26 -3.49 -3.33
CA ASP A 10 18.54 -2.99 -2.82
C ASP A 10 18.43 -1.52 -2.38
N GLN A 11 17.77 -0.68 -3.18
CA GLN A 11 17.54 0.73 -2.84
C GLN A 11 16.63 0.90 -1.62
N LEU A 12 15.58 0.08 -1.51
CA LEU A 12 14.69 0.10 -0.37
C LEU A 12 15.41 -0.39 0.91
N TRP A 13 16.28 -1.38 0.79
CA TRP A 13 17.14 -1.80 1.90
C TRP A 13 18.10 -0.72 2.35
N TRP A 14 18.72 0.01 1.43
CA TRP A 14 19.52 1.17 1.77
C TRP A 14 18.73 2.20 2.57
N LEU A 15 17.50 2.51 2.14
CA LEU A 15 16.62 3.41 2.88
C LEU A 15 16.28 2.87 4.28
N ILE A 16 16.03 1.57 4.42
CA ILE A 16 15.77 0.93 5.73
C ILE A 16 16.99 1.04 6.65
N ILE A 17 18.20 0.84 6.12
CA ILE A 17 19.45 0.98 6.86
C ILE A 17 19.68 2.43 7.28
N THR A 18 19.43 3.41 6.40
CA THR A 18 19.64 4.84 6.73
C THR A 18 18.70 5.33 7.83
N VAL A 19 17.50 4.76 7.93
CA VAL A 19 16.56 5.05 9.03
C VAL A 19 16.80 4.21 10.29
N ASP A 20 17.89 3.44 10.34
CA ASP A 20 18.26 2.55 11.46
C ASP A 20 17.14 1.54 11.79
N TYR A 21 16.58 0.90 10.76
CA TYR A 21 15.48 -0.08 10.86
C TYR A 21 14.20 0.44 11.53
N ASN A 22 14.11 1.75 11.80
CA ASN A 22 12.90 2.38 12.30
C ASN A 22 11.95 2.69 11.13
N TYR A 23 11.18 1.69 10.70
CA TYR A 23 10.23 1.80 9.58
C TYR A 23 9.23 2.95 9.70
N SER A 24 8.93 3.43 10.92
CA SER A 24 8.03 4.57 11.14
C SER A 24 8.59 5.91 10.64
N ARG A 25 9.90 5.97 10.39
CA ARG A 25 10.60 7.11 9.77
C ARG A 25 10.49 7.13 8.25
N ILE A 26 10.21 6.00 7.58
CA ILE A 26 9.98 6.00 6.14
C ILE A 26 8.60 6.60 5.87
N CYS A 27 8.55 7.69 5.14
CA CYS A 27 7.31 8.36 4.74
C CYS A 27 7.18 8.51 3.23
N ILE A 28 5.96 8.80 2.82
CA ILE A 28 5.61 9.14 1.44
C ILE A 28 5.69 10.67 1.34
N ALA A 29 6.70 11.16 0.64
CA ALA A 29 6.90 12.59 0.36
C ALA A 29 5.83 13.10 -0.61
N ASP A 30 5.56 12.33 -1.66
CA ASP A 30 4.52 12.60 -2.63
C ASP A 30 4.05 11.31 -3.32
N HIS A 31 2.99 11.42 -4.12
CA HIS A 31 2.41 10.32 -4.86
C HIS A 31 1.77 10.78 -6.18
N ASP A 32 1.72 9.86 -7.14
CA ASP A 32 1.01 10.03 -8.39
C ASP A 32 0.28 8.73 -8.74
N LEU A 33 -0.91 8.84 -9.32
CA LEU A 33 -1.72 7.71 -9.72
C LEU A 33 -2.14 7.87 -11.17
N THR A 34 -1.54 7.06 -12.04
CA THR A 34 -1.94 6.93 -13.44
C THR A 34 -2.95 5.78 -13.61
N ASP A 35 -3.31 5.46 -14.84
CA ASP A 35 -4.17 4.31 -15.13
C ASP A 35 -3.43 2.96 -15.03
N GLU A 36 -2.10 2.97 -14.94
CA GLU A 36 -1.27 1.76 -14.91
C GLU A 36 -0.48 1.61 -13.61
N THR A 37 -0.08 2.73 -13.00
CA THR A 37 0.87 2.75 -11.89
C THR A 37 0.45 3.69 -10.76
N LEU A 38 0.69 3.23 -9.53
CA LEU A 38 0.81 4.09 -8.36
C LEU A 38 2.31 4.36 -8.16
N THR A 39 2.72 5.62 -8.24
CA THR A 39 4.06 6.08 -7.95
C THR A 39 4.08 6.66 -6.54
N LEU A 40 4.99 6.19 -5.69
CA LEU A 40 5.24 6.74 -4.35
C LEU A 40 6.68 7.23 -4.27
N TRP A 41 6.91 8.46 -3.82
CA TRP A 41 8.25 8.97 -3.50
C TRP A 41 8.50 8.82 -2.02
N LEU A 42 9.51 8.04 -1.65
CA LEU A 42 9.80 7.68 -0.27
C LEU A 42 11.02 8.45 0.24
N GLU A 43 10.95 8.91 1.49
CA GLU A 43 12.04 9.59 2.17
C GLU A 43 12.05 9.26 3.67
N ASP A 44 13.08 9.73 4.38
CA ASP A 44 13.16 9.69 5.83
C ASP A 44 12.59 10.98 6.43
N LYS A 45 11.66 10.86 7.39
CA LYS A 45 11.09 11.99 8.15
C LYS A 45 12.11 12.86 8.86
N GLN A 46 13.34 12.38 9.07
CA GLN A 46 14.42 13.16 9.71
C GLN A 46 15.42 13.72 8.71
N ASP A 47 15.29 13.39 7.42
CA ASP A 47 16.16 13.82 6.32
C ASP A 47 15.30 14.11 5.09
N PHE A 48 14.46 15.15 5.23
CA PHE A 48 13.57 15.64 4.17
C PHE A 48 14.36 16.06 2.95
N LYS A 49 13.91 15.62 1.78
CA LYS A 49 14.53 15.97 0.50
C LYS A 49 14.02 17.30 -0.02
N ASN A 50 14.90 18.05 -0.67
CA ASN A 50 14.54 19.35 -1.25
C ASN A 50 13.81 19.18 -2.60
N SER A 51 13.93 18.00 -3.22
CA SER A 51 13.32 17.67 -4.50
C SER A 51 12.90 16.20 -4.57
N LEU A 52 11.86 15.89 -5.35
CA LEU A 52 11.37 14.51 -5.52
C LEU A 52 12.39 13.59 -6.21
N ASP A 53 13.32 14.15 -6.99
CA ASP A 53 14.37 13.39 -7.67
C ASP A 53 15.39 12.77 -6.71
N GLU A 54 15.47 13.31 -5.48
CA GLU A 54 16.29 12.77 -4.39
C GLU A 54 15.57 11.68 -3.58
N CYS A 55 14.24 11.57 -3.71
CA CYS A 55 13.45 10.56 -3.02
C CYS A 55 13.58 9.20 -3.71
N LEU A 56 13.43 8.13 -2.92
CA LEU A 56 13.33 6.80 -3.48
C LEU A 56 11.97 6.62 -4.18
N ARG A 57 11.97 6.61 -5.51
CA ARG A 57 10.78 6.36 -6.31
C ARG A 57 10.40 4.87 -6.31
N MET A 58 9.16 4.59 -5.94
CA MET A 58 8.54 3.27 -5.95
C MET A 58 7.34 3.25 -6.90
N ASP A 59 7.49 2.56 -8.04
CA ASP A 59 6.42 2.37 -9.01
C ASP A 59 5.74 1.01 -8.78
N LEU A 60 4.43 1.03 -8.59
CA LEU A 60 3.62 -0.15 -8.25
C LEU A 60 2.51 -0.34 -9.29
N PRO A 61 2.29 -1.56 -9.80
CA PRO A 61 1.16 -1.81 -10.69
C PRO A 61 -0.16 -1.47 -10.01
N ILE A 62 -1.02 -0.71 -10.69
CA ILE A 62 -2.33 -0.31 -10.15
C ILE A 62 -3.18 -1.51 -9.73
N LYS A 63 -3.05 -2.65 -10.42
CA LYS A 63 -3.72 -3.90 -10.07
C LYS A 63 -3.32 -4.43 -8.69
N ALA A 64 -2.06 -4.24 -8.30
CA ALA A 64 -1.59 -4.62 -6.97
C ALA A 64 -2.21 -3.71 -5.90
N PHE A 65 -2.27 -2.41 -6.16
CA PHE A 65 -2.91 -1.45 -5.27
C PHE A 65 -4.42 -1.70 -5.12
N ALA A 66 -5.12 -1.93 -6.24
CA ALA A 66 -6.53 -2.31 -6.24
C ALA A 66 -6.79 -3.58 -5.42
N LYS A 67 -5.92 -4.58 -5.57
CA LYS A 67 -5.99 -5.82 -4.79
C LYS A 67 -5.80 -5.55 -3.29
N LEU A 68 -4.87 -4.68 -2.92
CA LEU A 68 -4.63 -4.30 -1.53
C LEU A 68 -5.87 -3.62 -0.93
N ILE A 69 -6.39 -2.57 -1.58
CA ILE A 69 -7.63 -1.87 -1.16
C ILE A 69 -8.77 -2.86 -0.91
N LYS A 70 -8.96 -3.82 -1.82
CA LYS A 70 -9.99 -4.87 -1.67
C LYS A 70 -9.71 -5.81 -0.50
N THR A 71 -8.45 -6.24 -0.34
CA THR A 71 -8.06 -7.20 0.72
C THR A 71 -8.20 -6.57 2.11
N GLU A 72 -7.84 -5.30 2.23
CA GLU A 72 -7.96 -4.51 3.46
C GLU A 72 -9.39 -3.97 3.67
N ASN A 73 -10.33 -4.26 2.76
CA ASN A 73 -11.72 -3.81 2.78
C ASN A 73 -11.89 -2.28 2.87
N LEU A 74 -10.93 -1.50 2.36
CA LEU A 74 -10.97 -0.03 2.45
C LEU A 74 -12.12 0.57 1.62
N ASN A 75 -12.48 -0.07 0.52
CA ASN A 75 -13.58 0.34 -0.37
C ASN A 75 -14.95 -0.21 0.06
N SER A 76 -15.11 -0.66 1.30
CA SER A 76 -16.31 -1.34 1.78
C SER A 76 -16.63 -0.99 3.24
N TYR A 77 -17.90 -1.03 3.62
CA TYR A 77 -18.33 -0.87 5.01
C TYR A 77 -19.05 -2.12 5.54
N GLU A 78 -19.14 -2.23 6.87
CA GLU A 78 -19.95 -3.25 7.53
C GLU A 78 -21.43 -2.89 7.45
N GLY A 79 -22.22 -3.79 6.85
CA GLY A 79 -23.66 -3.63 6.75
C GLY A 79 -24.40 -4.94 6.97
N GLN A 80 -25.70 -4.93 6.67
CA GLN A 80 -26.54 -6.13 6.71
C GLN A 80 -27.17 -6.35 5.34
N ARG A 81 -27.29 -7.63 4.94
CA ARG A 81 -28.03 -8.05 3.75
C ARG A 81 -29.15 -9.01 4.16
N LEU A 82 -30.29 -8.90 3.51
CA LEU A 82 -31.35 -9.89 3.65
C LEU A 82 -31.01 -11.12 2.80
N HIS A 83 -31.21 -12.32 3.33
CA HIS A 83 -31.06 -13.53 2.53
C HIS A 83 -32.12 -13.54 1.39
N PRO A 84 -31.75 -13.81 0.12
CA PRO A 84 -32.67 -13.63 -1.01
C PRO A 84 -34.00 -14.37 -0.87
N ASN A 85 -33.94 -15.57 -0.29
CA ASN A 85 -35.09 -16.48 -0.17
C ASN A 85 -35.49 -16.79 1.27
N LYS A 86 -34.81 -16.22 2.27
CA LYS A 86 -35.05 -16.54 3.69
C LYS A 86 -35.14 -15.23 4.45
N GLN A 87 -36.14 -15.07 5.30
CA GLN A 87 -36.41 -13.81 6.01
C GLN A 87 -35.48 -13.60 7.21
N TYR A 88 -34.17 -13.69 7.02
CA TYR A 88 -33.20 -13.27 8.02
C TYR A 88 -32.12 -12.38 7.40
N ALA A 89 -31.68 -11.40 8.19
CA ALA A 89 -30.58 -10.52 7.85
C ALA A 89 -29.25 -11.12 8.35
N TYR A 90 -28.19 -10.98 7.56
CA TYR A 90 -26.84 -11.38 7.94
C TYR A 90 -25.87 -10.22 7.72
N ARG A 91 -24.81 -10.17 8.55
CA ARG A 91 -23.75 -9.17 8.38
C ARG A 91 -22.99 -9.45 7.08
N ALA A 92 -22.76 -8.41 6.29
CA ALA A 92 -22.04 -8.48 5.04
C ALA A 92 -21.17 -7.24 4.86
N ARG A 93 -20.06 -7.37 4.13
CA ARG A 93 -19.32 -6.22 3.62
C ARG A 93 -20.03 -5.69 2.38
N ILE A 94 -20.41 -4.42 2.40
CA ILE A 94 -21.04 -3.75 1.28
C ILE A 94 -19.99 -2.88 0.61
N GLN A 95 -19.66 -3.23 -0.63
CA GLN A 95 -18.72 -2.47 -1.45
C GLN A 95 -19.35 -1.13 -1.82
N ILE A 96 -18.58 -0.06 -1.62
CA ILE A 96 -18.95 1.31 -2.00
C ILE A 96 -18.77 1.47 -3.51
N ASN A 97 -17.58 1.13 -4.01
CA ASN A 97 -17.22 1.22 -5.42
C ASN A 97 -16.05 0.27 -5.74
N GLU A 98 -15.72 0.10 -7.02
CA GLU A 98 -14.48 -0.61 -7.41
C GLU A 98 -13.24 0.05 -6.78
N PRO A 99 -12.20 -0.71 -6.40
CA PRO A 99 -11.12 -0.21 -5.54
C PRO A 99 -10.46 1.10 -6.00
N ILE A 100 -10.13 1.21 -7.29
CA ILE A 100 -9.47 2.40 -7.84
C ILE A 100 -10.47 3.54 -8.02
N THR A 101 -11.70 3.24 -8.41
CA THR A 101 -12.75 4.26 -8.51
C THR A 101 -13.03 4.86 -7.14
N TRP A 102 -13.21 4.02 -6.12
CA TRP A 102 -13.33 4.45 -4.72
C TRP A 102 -12.19 5.38 -4.32
N TYR A 103 -10.94 4.98 -4.56
CA TYR A 103 -9.79 5.80 -4.21
C TYR A 103 -9.81 7.17 -4.91
N LYS A 104 -10.20 7.24 -6.19
CA LYS A 104 -10.21 8.48 -6.99
C LYS A 104 -11.40 9.39 -6.67
N THR A 105 -12.59 8.84 -6.41
CA THR A 105 -13.85 9.61 -6.39
C THR A 105 -14.55 9.66 -5.04
N ASP A 106 -14.41 8.62 -4.21
CA ASP A 106 -15.23 8.44 -3.01
C ASP A 106 -14.40 8.62 -1.72
N ALA A 107 -13.13 8.23 -1.74
CA ALA A 107 -12.23 8.28 -0.60
C ALA A 107 -11.86 9.74 -0.26
N SER A 108 -11.99 10.09 1.01
CA SER A 108 -11.44 11.32 1.56
C SER A 108 -9.91 11.34 1.45
N LEU A 109 -9.30 12.53 1.53
CA LEU A 109 -7.84 12.68 1.50
C LEU A 109 -7.12 11.81 2.54
N MET A 110 -7.73 11.66 3.72
CA MET A 110 -7.23 10.83 4.80
C MET A 110 -7.29 9.34 4.44
N GLU A 111 -8.41 8.86 3.91
CA GLU A 111 -8.55 7.46 3.47
C GLU A 111 -7.61 7.11 2.31
N GLN A 112 -7.43 8.06 1.38
CA GLN A 112 -6.45 7.91 0.31
C GLN A 112 -5.02 7.79 0.89
N GLN A 113 -4.67 8.63 1.88
CA GLN A 113 -3.39 8.53 2.58
C GLN A 113 -3.22 7.18 3.26
N TRP A 114 -4.22 6.72 4.01
CA TRP A 114 -4.17 5.40 4.66
C TRP A 114 -4.00 4.26 3.66
N ALA A 115 -4.65 4.33 2.50
CA ALA A 115 -4.47 3.32 1.46
C ALA A 115 -3.02 3.28 0.95
N ARG A 116 -2.39 4.45 0.72
CA ARG A 116 -0.98 4.53 0.31
C ARG A 116 -0.02 4.03 1.39
N GLU A 117 -0.27 4.38 2.65
CA GLU A 117 0.52 3.91 3.80
C GLU A 117 0.38 2.40 4.00
N ALA A 118 -0.83 1.85 3.84
CA ALA A 118 -1.06 0.41 3.86
C ALA A 118 -0.28 -0.30 2.74
N MET A 119 -0.22 0.30 1.55
CA MET A 119 0.57 -0.21 0.44
C MET A 119 2.08 -0.21 0.74
N LEU A 120 2.61 0.90 1.26
CA LEU A 120 4.01 0.98 1.70
C LEU A 120 4.32 -0.09 2.77
N LYS A 121 3.45 -0.22 3.78
CA LYS A 121 3.60 -1.23 4.83
C LYS A 121 3.61 -2.65 4.26
N ALA A 122 2.74 -2.96 3.30
CA ALA A 122 2.70 -4.26 2.65
C ALA A 122 4.00 -4.56 1.88
N VAL A 123 4.57 -3.56 1.19
CA VAL A 123 5.86 -3.70 0.50
C VAL A 123 7.00 -3.95 1.50
N LEU A 124 7.09 -3.16 2.57
CA LEU A 124 8.11 -3.32 3.61
C LEU A 124 8.02 -4.68 4.30
N THR A 125 6.79 -5.12 4.63
CA THR A 125 6.54 -6.43 5.24
C THR A 125 7.02 -7.56 4.33
N GLN A 126 6.66 -7.50 3.04
CA GLN A 126 7.08 -8.50 2.07
C GLN A 126 8.61 -8.57 1.94
N LEU A 127 9.30 -7.42 1.98
CA LEU A 127 10.76 -7.37 1.90
C LEU A 127 11.40 -8.14 3.06
N VAL A 128 10.98 -7.86 4.30
CA VAL A 128 11.46 -8.52 5.51
C VAL A 128 11.15 -10.02 5.51
N GLU A 129 9.93 -10.40 5.13
CA GLU A 129 9.52 -11.81 5.07
C GLU A 129 10.30 -12.61 4.03
N THR A 130 10.63 -12.00 2.89
CA THR A 130 11.40 -12.66 1.82
C THR A 130 12.83 -12.94 2.27
N GLU A 131 13.46 -12.02 3.00
CA GLU A 131 14.81 -12.23 3.53
C GLU A 131 14.84 -13.22 4.70
N ALA A 132 13.89 -13.12 5.64
CA ALA A 132 13.78 -14.08 6.73
C ALA A 132 13.54 -15.51 6.22
N ALA A 133 12.85 -15.68 5.10
CA ALA A 133 12.68 -16.98 4.45
C ALA A 133 13.96 -17.48 3.77
N ALA A 134 14.79 -16.59 3.22
CA ALA A 134 16.08 -16.96 2.63
C ALA A 134 17.10 -17.43 3.69
N ASP A 135 17.08 -16.81 4.87
CA ASP A 135 17.98 -17.13 5.99
C ASP A 135 17.64 -18.47 6.68
N ARG A 136 16.36 -18.90 6.64
CA ARG A 136 15.91 -20.20 7.16
C ARG A 136 16.16 -21.39 6.23
N GLY A 137 16.78 -21.16 5.08
CA GLY A 137 17.04 -22.18 4.06
C GLY A 137 18.32 -23.00 4.25
N TRP A 138 18.93 -22.98 5.45
CA TRP A 138 20.16 -23.71 5.78
C TRP A 138 19.87 -24.89 6.71
#